data_AF-A0A5C6EQU3-F1
#
_entry.id   AF-A0A5C6EQU3-F1
#
_cell.length_a   1.000
_cell.length_b   1.000
_cell.length_c   1.000
_cell.angle_alpha   90.00
_cell.angle_beta   90.00
_cell.angle_gamma   90.00
#
_symmetry.space_group_name_H-M   'P 1'
#
loop_
_entity.id
_entity.type
_entity.pdbx_description
1 polymer ?
#
loop_
_entity_poly.entity_id
_entity_poly.type
_entity_poly.pdbx_seq_one_letter_code
_entity_poly.pdbx_strand_id
1 'polypeptide(L)'
;MGGVVKTFRWQTQINQIVTFYKLTTIRPCPTDVFLEFVQSRGAVAADDGTSNPLEFADETGSIYRIKFNDDRTAGYVSLDGTVIPAPERNGVAFGHVSRFIAFVAKNDLGLRRNGVEQPAHDGFLLSDIHHCEAYRQAEHAAMHPKDQS
;
A
#
# COMPACT_ATOMS: atom_id res chain seq x y z
N MET A 1 -36.35 8.93 6.50
CA MET A 1 -35.60 8.47 5.32
C MET A 1 -34.19 8.14 5.80
N GLY A 2 -33.95 6.88 6.15
CA GLY A 2 -32.69 6.42 6.74
C GLY A 2 -31.68 6.06 5.66
N GLY A 3 -30.58 6.80 5.59
CA GLY A 3 -29.46 6.48 4.71
C GLY A 3 -28.79 5.19 5.15
N VAL A 4 -28.84 4.18 4.30
CA VAL A 4 -28.09 2.93 4.47
C VAL A 4 -26.62 3.26 4.34
N VAL A 5 -25.94 3.40 5.49
CA VAL A 5 -24.48 3.28 5.55
C VAL A 5 -24.15 1.88 5.05
N LYS A 6 -23.63 1.77 3.82
CA LYS A 6 -23.08 0.52 3.32
C LYS A 6 -21.84 0.20 4.17
N THR A 7 -22.04 -0.51 5.27
CA THR A 7 -20.99 -1.25 5.94
C THR A 7 -20.46 -2.24 4.91
N PHE A 8 -19.31 -1.92 4.30
CA PHE A 8 -18.57 -2.87 3.49
C PHE A 8 -18.21 -4.05 4.40
N ARG A 9 -18.94 -5.15 4.24
CA ARG A 9 -18.70 -6.40 4.95
C ARG A 9 -17.35 -6.93 4.49
N TRP A 10 -16.31 -6.67 5.29
CA TRP A 10 -15.02 -7.36 5.31
C TRP A 10 -15.21 -8.82 5.70
N GLN A 11 -15.84 -9.63 4.85
CA GLN A 11 -16.04 -11.03 5.17
C GLN A 11 -16.25 -11.90 3.93
N THR A 12 -15.35 -11.81 2.95
CA THR A 12 -15.16 -12.91 1.99
C THR A 12 -13.74 -12.87 1.41
N GLN A 13 -12.95 -13.90 1.75
CA GLN A 13 -11.64 -14.27 1.17
C GLN A 13 -10.42 -13.35 1.42
N ILE A 14 -9.92 -13.33 2.68
CA ILE A 14 -8.54 -12.93 2.99
C ILE A 14 -7.83 -14.12 3.67
N ASN A 15 -7.68 -15.22 2.95
CA ASN A 15 -6.88 -16.37 3.43
C ASN A 15 -5.49 -16.42 2.78
N GLN A 16 -5.10 -15.41 2.01
CA GLN A 16 -3.84 -15.41 1.27
C GLN A 16 -3.17 -14.03 1.28
N ILE A 17 -3.10 -13.33 2.42
CA ILE A 17 -2.13 -12.23 2.52
C ILE A 17 -0.74 -12.87 2.43
N VAL A 18 0.00 -12.52 1.39
CA VAL A 18 1.30 -13.11 1.12
C VAL A 18 2.37 -12.45 2.00
N THR A 19 2.37 -11.13 2.10
CA THR A 19 3.32 -10.35 2.91
C THR A 19 2.75 -8.97 3.18
N PHE A 20 3.17 -8.34 4.28
CA PHE A 20 2.77 -6.99 4.67
C PHE A 20 4.00 -6.09 4.82
N TYR A 21 3.92 -4.88 4.26
CA TYR A 21 5.00 -3.90 4.27
C TYR A 21 4.58 -2.65 5.02
N LYS A 22 5.39 -2.22 5.99
CA LYS A 22 5.29 -0.89 6.59
C LYS A 22 6.35 0.01 6.01
N LEU A 23 5.91 0.94 5.17
CA LEU A 23 6.74 1.90 4.48
C LEU A 23 6.46 3.31 5.01
N THR A 24 7.49 4.15 5.13
CA THR A 24 7.34 5.53 5.61
C THR A 24 8.38 6.42 4.96
N THR A 25 8.04 7.66 4.62
CA THR A 25 9.01 8.59 4.05
C THR A 25 10.01 9.09 5.09
N ILE A 26 11.21 9.44 4.61
CA ILE A 26 12.25 10.06 5.44
C ILE A 26 12.07 11.57 5.51
N ARG A 27 11.55 12.16 4.43
CA ARG A 27 11.27 13.59 4.30
C ARG A 27 9.76 13.84 4.23
N PRO A 28 9.32 15.03 4.66
CA PRO A 28 7.93 15.42 4.51
C PRO A 28 7.56 15.56 3.03
N CYS A 29 6.39 15.05 2.68
CA CYS A 29 5.76 15.22 1.38
C CYS A 29 4.81 16.42 1.42
N PRO A 30 4.76 17.28 0.39
CA PRO A 30 3.68 18.24 0.23
C PRO A 30 2.31 17.56 0.27
N THR A 31 1.36 18.17 0.97
CA THR A 31 0.02 17.60 1.20
C THR A 31 -0.72 17.41 -0.12
N ASP A 32 -0.71 18.41 -1.00
CA ASP A 32 -1.32 18.37 -2.33
C ASP A 32 -0.78 17.21 -3.18
N VAL A 33 0.54 17.05 -3.23
CA VAL A 33 1.21 15.97 -3.95
C VAL A 33 0.80 14.59 -3.43
N PHE A 34 0.69 14.43 -2.11
CA PHE A 34 0.23 13.17 -1.53
C PHE A 34 -1.26 12.91 -1.81
N LEU A 35 -2.10 13.95 -1.71
CA LEU A 35 -3.53 13.85 -1.99
C LEU A 35 -3.81 13.48 -3.45
N GLU A 36 -3.10 14.07 -4.41
CA GLU A 36 -3.16 13.69 -5.82
C GLU A 36 -2.76 12.22 -6.02
N PHE A 37 -1.69 11.78 -5.34
CA PHE A 37 -1.26 10.39 -5.41
C PHE A 37 -2.35 9.43 -4.91
N VAL A 38 -2.90 9.62 -3.71
CA VAL A 38 -3.92 8.70 -3.13
C VAL A 38 -5.22 8.74 -3.93
N GLN A 39 -5.64 9.90 -4.43
CA GLN A 39 -6.80 10.02 -5.32
C GLN A 39 -6.59 9.23 -6.62
N SER A 40 -5.39 9.29 -7.21
CA SER A 40 -5.08 8.49 -8.40
C SER A 40 -5.13 6.98 -8.17
N ARG A 41 -5.07 6.53 -6.89
CA ARG A 41 -5.19 5.13 -6.49
C ARG A 41 -6.63 4.72 -6.17
N GLY A 42 -7.59 5.65 -6.25
CA GLY A 42 -8.97 5.41 -5.82
C GLY A 42 -9.14 5.31 -4.31
N ALA A 43 -8.12 5.72 -3.53
CA ALA A 43 -8.22 5.78 -2.09
C ALA A 43 -8.96 7.08 -1.70
N VAL A 44 -9.93 6.95 -0.80
CA VAL A 44 -10.82 8.07 -0.43
C VAL A 44 -10.76 8.26 1.07
N ALA A 45 -10.59 9.50 1.51
CA ALA A 45 -10.83 9.93 2.88
C ALA A 45 -11.51 11.30 2.86
N ALA A 46 -12.35 11.55 3.86
CA ALA A 46 -12.84 12.91 4.12
C ALA A 46 -11.85 13.58 5.08
N ASP A 47 -11.19 14.65 4.64
CA ASP A 47 -10.41 15.49 5.55
C ASP A 47 -11.37 16.37 6.36
N ASP A 48 -11.46 16.12 7.67
CA ASP A 48 -12.25 16.93 8.60
C ASP A 48 -11.52 18.19 9.09
N GLY A 49 -10.30 18.43 8.60
CA GLY A 49 -9.44 19.55 8.97
C GLY A 49 -8.71 19.38 10.30
N THR A 50 -8.95 18.29 11.03
CA THR A 50 -8.41 18.05 12.38
C THR A 50 -7.65 16.72 12.52
N SER A 51 -7.98 15.74 11.67
CA SER A 51 -7.38 14.41 11.69
C SER A 51 -5.87 14.48 11.41
N ASN A 52 -5.10 13.86 12.30
CA ASN A 52 -3.65 13.70 12.19
C ASN A 52 -3.17 12.46 13.00
N PRO A 53 -2.74 11.37 12.34
CA PRO A 53 -2.61 11.22 10.90
C PRO A 53 -3.97 11.12 10.20
N LEU A 54 -4.03 11.61 8.96
CA LEU A 54 -5.16 11.37 8.06
C LEU A 54 -4.90 10.06 7.30
N GLU A 55 -5.88 9.16 7.30
CA GLU A 55 -5.77 7.80 6.73
C GLU A 55 -6.66 7.63 5.50
N PHE A 56 -6.15 6.92 4.49
CA PHE A 56 -6.83 6.57 3.25
C PHE A 56 -6.71 5.07 3.03
N ALA A 57 -7.83 4.40 2.77
CA ALA A 57 -7.84 2.99 2.40
C ALA A 57 -8.19 2.84 0.92
N ASP A 58 -7.51 1.95 0.21
CA ASP A 58 -7.93 1.52 -1.12
C ASP A 58 -8.65 0.16 -1.08
N GLU A 59 -9.17 -0.27 -2.22
CA GLU A 59 -9.92 -1.52 -2.39
C GLU A 59 -9.11 -2.79 -2.10
N THR A 60 -7.77 -2.69 -2.05
CA THR A 60 -6.88 -3.81 -1.77
C THR A 60 -6.59 -4.00 -0.29
N GLY A 61 -7.14 -3.12 0.56
CA GLY A 61 -6.84 -3.09 1.98
C GLY A 61 -5.48 -2.47 2.31
N SER A 62 -4.86 -1.78 1.36
CA SER A 62 -3.68 -0.97 1.63
C SER A 62 -4.11 0.33 2.30
N ILE A 63 -3.37 0.74 3.34
CA ILE A 63 -3.67 1.95 4.11
C ILE A 63 -2.53 2.96 3.91
N TYR A 64 -2.84 4.09 3.31
CA TYR A 64 -1.95 5.23 3.18
C TYR A 64 -2.25 6.21 4.31
N ARG A 65 -1.23 6.84 4.88
CA ARG A 65 -1.41 7.86 5.91
C ARG A 65 -0.52 9.05 5.64
N ILE A 66 -0.98 10.23 6.04
CA ILE A 66 -0.15 11.43 6.17
C ILE A 66 -0.21 11.93 7.60
N LYS A 67 0.95 12.05 8.23
CA LYS A 67 1.13 12.75 9.49
C LYS A 67 1.57 14.17 9.19
N PHE A 68 0.64 15.10 9.29
CA PHE A 68 0.85 16.52 8.98
C PHE A 68 1.82 17.18 9.96
N ASN A 69 2.55 18.17 9.44
CA ASN A 69 3.17 19.23 10.22
C ASN A 69 2.11 20.22 10.73
N ASP A 70 2.50 21.15 11.59
CA ASP A 70 1.57 22.07 12.27
C ASP A 70 0.73 22.93 11.30
N ASP A 71 1.31 23.33 10.18
CA ASP A 71 0.64 24.14 9.14
C ASP A 71 -0.14 23.30 8.11
N ARG A 72 -0.08 21.96 8.22
CA ARG A 72 -0.70 20.98 7.31
C ARG A 72 -0.33 21.14 5.84
N THR A 73 0.73 21.88 5.50
CA THR A 73 1.20 22.06 4.11
C THR A 73 2.02 20.87 3.64
N ALA A 74 2.63 20.14 4.57
CA ALA A 74 3.39 18.93 4.31
C ALA A 74 3.28 17.95 5.49
N GLY A 75 3.69 16.71 5.28
CA GLY A 75 3.70 15.69 6.31
C GLY A 75 4.48 14.44 5.95
N TYR A 76 4.79 13.63 6.95
CA TYR A 76 5.40 12.32 6.73
C TYR A 76 4.33 11.33 6.28
N VAL A 77 4.57 10.66 5.16
CA VAL A 77 3.58 9.74 4.60
C VAL A 77 4.00 8.30 4.80
N SER A 78 3.04 7.43 5.04
CA SER A 78 3.28 6.00 5.23
C SER A 78 2.30 5.16 4.44
N LEU A 79 2.73 3.94 4.14
CA LEU A 79 1.93 2.90 3.52
C LEU A 79 2.06 1.62 4.36
N ASP A 80 0.91 1.12 4.80
CA ASP A 80 0.71 -0.25 5.22
C ASP A 80 0.21 -1.03 4.00
N GLY A 81 1.15 -1.60 3.26
CA GLY A 81 0.91 -2.23 1.97
C GLY A 81 0.75 -3.74 2.10
N THR A 82 -0.38 -4.24 1.65
CA THR A 82 -0.63 -5.68 1.57
C THR A 82 -0.22 -6.20 0.20
N VAL A 83 0.53 -7.30 0.18
CA VAL A 83 0.80 -8.04 -1.05
C VAL A 83 -0.18 -9.20 -1.17
N ILE A 84 -0.92 -9.22 -2.26
CA ILE A 84 -1.98 -10.21 -2.54
C ILE A 84 -1.63 -11.04 -3.78
N PRO A 85 -2.02 -12.32 -3.85
CA PRO A 85 -1.97 -13.10 -5.08
C PRO A 85 -2.78 -12.41 -6.18
N ALA A 86 -2.29 -12.46 -7.41
CA ALA A 86 -3.00 -12.02 -8.61
C ALA A 86 -3.11 -13.21 -9.58
N PRO A 87 -4.03 -14.16 -9.32
CA PRO A 87 -4.15 -15.39 -10.11
C PRO A 87 -4.40 -15.12 -11.59
N GLU A 88 -5.18 -14.08 -11.91
CA GLU A 88 -5.50 -13.67 -13.28
C GLU A 88 -4.30 -13.11 -14.06
N ARG A 89 -3.18 -12.83 -13.38
CA ARG A 89 -1.94 -12.34 -13.98
C ARG A 89 -0.81 -13.36 -13.89
N ASN A 90 -1.10 -14.59 -13.48
CA ASN A 90 -0.09 -15.59 -13.14
C ASN A 90 1.03 -15.00 -12.28
N GLY A 91 0.68 -14.32 -11.18
CA GLY A 91 1.67 -13.77 -10.28
C GLY A 91 1.10 -13.19 -9.00
N VAL A 92 1.79 -12.18 -8.48
CA VAL A 92 1.45 -11.51 -7.23
C VAL A 92 1.28 -10.01 -7.50
N ALA A 93 0.23 -9.42 -6.94
CA ALA A 93 -0.05 -7.99 -7.07
C ALA A 93 0.75 -7.20 -6.03
N PHE A 94 1.82 -6.58 -6.52
CA PHE A 94 2.64 -5.60 -5.79
C PHE A 94 2.22 -4.15 -6.04
N GLY A 95 1.21 -3.94 -6.89
CA GLY A 95 0.99 -2.67 -7.55
C GLY A 95 0.92 -1.47 -6.60
N HIS A 96 0.41 -1.64 -5.39
CA HIS A 96 0.26 -0.56 -4.41
C HIS A 96 1.58 -0.22 -3.72
N VAL A 97 2.35 -1.24 -3.34
CA VAL A 97 3.71 -1.11 -2.78
C VAL A 97 4.67 -0.50 -3.81
N SER A 98 4.73 -1.07 -5.02
CA SER A 98 5.55 -0.55 -6.12
C SER A 98 5.19 0.88 -6.50
N ARG A 99 3.89 1.21 -6.57
CA ARG A 99 3.45 2.59 -6.88
C ARG A 99 3.85 3.58 -5.78
N PHE A 100 3.76 3.17 -4.52
CA PHE A 100 4.21 4.02 -3.42
C PHE A 100 5.73 4.22 -3.45
N ILE A 101 6.51 3.18 -3.73
CA ILE A 101 7.97 3.30 -3.89
C ILE A 101 8.30 4.24 -5.05
N ALA A 102 7.66 4.06 -6.21
CA ALA A 102 7.83 4.94 -7.36
C ALA A 102 7.44 6.39 -7.06
N PHE A 103 6.36 6.60 -6.29
CA PHE A 103 5.97 7.92 -5.80
C PHE A 103 7.04 8.54 -4.90
N VAL A 104 7.57 7.77 -3.94
CA VAL A 104 8.63 8.21 -3.03
C VAL A 104 9.92 8.56 -3.78
N ALA A 105 10.28 7.76 -4.77
CA ALA A 105 11.46 7.98 -5.61
C ALA A 105 11.30 9.22 -6.50
N LYS A 106 10.15 9.35 -7.18
CA LYS A 106 9.84 10.48 -8.08
C LYS A 106 9.90 11.82 -7.35
N ASN A 107 9.49 11.85 -6.09
CA ASN A 107 9.42 13.08 -5.29
C ASN A 107 10.63 13.23 -4.35
N ASP A 108 11.66 12.38 -4.48
CA ASP A 108 12.86 12.41 -3.66
C ASP A 108 12.53 12.52 -2.15
N LEU A 109 11.68 11.62 -1.64
CA LEU A 109 11.23 11.68 -0.24
C LEU A 109 12.09 10.80 0.69
N GLY A 110 12.87 9.87 0.12
CA GLY A 110 13.54 8.81 0.86
C GLY A 110 12.57 7.84 1.52
N LEU A 111 13.00 6.61 1.78
CA LEU A 111 12.11 5.54 2.23
C LEU A 111 12.67 4.80 3.44
N ARG A 112 11.83 4.57 4.42
CA ARG A 112 12.06 3.59 5.49
C ARG A 112 11.13 2.41 5.30
N ARG A 113 11.68 1.23 5.52
CA ARG A 113 10.92 -0.01 5.71
C ARG A 113 11.18 -0.50 7.12
N ASN A 114 10.13 -0.68 7.91
CA ASN A 114 10.23 -1.12 9.31
C ASN A 114 11.24 -0.29 10.14
N GLY A 115 11.30 1.03 9.89
CA GLY A 115 12.20 1.96 10.59
C GLY A 115 13.63 2.03 10.04
N VAL A 116 14.03 1.14 9.14
CA VAL A 116 15.35 1.14 8.51
C VAL A 116 15.29 1.88 7.19
N GLU A 117 16.24 2.78 6.93
CA GLU A 117 16.37 3.46 5.64
C GLU A 117 16.70 2.47 4.53
N GLN A 118 16.02 2.65 3.39
CA GLN A 118 16.09 1.77 2.25
C GLN A 118 16.23 2.61 0.97
N PRO A 119 16.92 2.09 -0.05
CA PRO A 119 16.82 2.64 -1.39
C PRO A 119 15.35 2.63 -1.84
N ALA A 120 14.87 3.76 -2.36
CA ALA A 120 13.52 3.87 -2.92
C ALA A 120 13.45 3.22 -4.32
N HIS A 121 13.73 1.92 -4.42
CA HIS A 121 13.67 1.16 -5.66
C HIS A 121 13.12 -0.25 -5.39
N ASP A 122 12.16 -0.67 -6.21
CA ASP A 122 11.38 -1.91 -6.05
C ASP A 122 12.25 -3.15 -5.86
N GLY A 123 13.34 -3.27 -6.65
CA GLY A 123 14.21 -4.44 -6.64
C GLY A 123 14.89 -4.75 -5.31
N PHE A 124 15.07 -3.77 -4.41
CA PHE A 124 15.69 -4.01 -3.10
C PHE A 124 14.67 -4.28 -2.00
N LEU A 125 13.48 -3.66 -2.10
CA LEU A 125 12.45 -3.76 -1.07
C LEU A 125 11.62 -5.01 -1.18
N LEU A 126 11.51 -5.58 -2.38
CA LEU A 126 10.72 -6.77 -2.64
C LEU A 126 11.58 -8.04 -2.75
N SER A 127 12.91 -7.95 -2.65
CA SER A 127 13.78 -9.12 -2.80
C SER A 127 13.51 -10.21 -1.76
N ASP A 128 13.08 -9.82 -0.56
CA ASP A 128 12.79 -10.76 0.52
C ASP A 128 11.45 -11.48 0.34
N ILE A 129 10.57 -10.99 -0.53
CA ILE A 129 9.30 -11.67 -0.79
C ILE A 129 9.50 -13.01 -1.49
N HIS A 130 10.57 -13.16 -2.27
CA HIS A 130 10.93 -14.44 -2.89
C HIS A 130 11.23 -15.53 -1.85
N HIS A 131 11.52 -15.16 -0.60
CA HIS A 131 11.69 -16.10 0.51
C HIS A 131 10.37 -16.44 1.22
N CYS A 132 9.30 -15.67 0.99
CA CYS A 132 7.99 -15.95 1.56
C CYS A 132 7.38 -17.21 0.93
N GLU A 133 6.96 -18.17 1.77
CA GLU A 133 6.34 -19.41 1.28
C GLU A 133 5.01 -19.14 0.58
N ALA A 134 4.17 -18.26 1.14
CA ALA A 134 2.91 -17.87 0.50
C ALA A 134 3.14 -17.21 -0.86
N TYR A 135 4.26 -16.48 -1.03
CA TYR A 135 4.63 -15.88 -2.31
C TYR A 135 5.03 -16.95 -3.32
N ARG A 136 5.92 -17.87 -2.93
CA ARG A 136 6.35 -18.99 -3.78
C ARG A 136 5.18 -19.90 -4.14
N GLN A 137 4.24 -20.13 -3.22
CA GLN A 137 3.02 -20.90 -3.48
C GLN A 137 2.10 -20.15 -4.45
N ALA A 138 1.94 -18.84 -4.30
CA ALA A 138 1.16 -18.01 -5.22
C ALA A 138 1.78 -17.98 -6.63
N GLU A 139 3.11 -17.81 -6.74
CA GLU A 139 3.83 -17.90 -8.01
C GLU A 139 3.76 -19.30 -8.63
N HIS A 140 3.91 -20.36 -7.83
CA HIS A 140 3.79 -21.74 -8.31
C HIS A 140 2.38 -22.03 -8.83
N ALA A 141 1.34 -21.66 -8.06
CA ALA A 141 -0.06 -21.77 -8.46
C ALA A 141 -0.35 -21.02 -9.77
N ALA A 142 0.23 -19.83 -9.91
CA ALA A 142 0.16 -19.02 -11.11
C ALA A 142 0.83 -19.67 -12.34
N MET A 143 2.01 -20.27 -12.15
CA MET A 143 2.76 -20.92 -13.23
C MET A 143 2.21 -22.31 -13.58
N HIS A 144 1.58 -22.98 -12.63
CA HIS A 144 1.05 -24.34 -12.75
C HIS A 144 -0.43 -24.41 -12.31
N PRO A 145 -1.35 -23.75 -13.04
CA PRO A 145 -2.77 -23.69 -12.65
C PRO A 145 -3.47 -25.07 -12.67
N LYS A 146 -2.87 -26.07 -13.29
CA LYS A 146 -3.38 -27.46 -13.34
C LYS A 146 -3.02 -28.30 -12.12
N ASP A 147 -2.09 -27.84 -11.27
CA ASP A 147 -1.65 -28.58 -10.08
C ASP A 147 -2.55 -28.33 -8.86
N GLN A 148 -3.61 -27.54 -9.02
CA GLN A 148 -4.62 -27.26 -7.98
C GLN A 148 -5.81 -28.24 -7.97
N SER A 149 -5.77 -29.31 -8.78
CA SER A 149 -6.83 -30.33 -8.87
C SER A 149 -6.69 -31.45 -7.86
#